data_AF-A0A0S2JF22-F1
#
_entry.id   AF-A0A0S2JF22-F1
#
_cell.length_a   1.000
_cell.length_b   1.000
_cell.length_c   1.000
_cell.angle_alpha   90.00
_cell.angle_beta   90.00
_cell.angle_gamma   90.00
#
_symmetry.space_group_name_H-M   'P 1'
#
loop_
_entity.id
_entity.type
_entity.pdbx_description
1 polymer ?
#
loop_
_entity_poly.entity_id
_entity_poly.type
_entity_poly.pdbx_seq_one_letter_code
_entity_poly.pdbx_strand_id
1 'polypeptide(L)' 'MSATWKHQARRLKQMIDANNETQAHLYMERLLLFPLDIQDKIIEDISHLPHCNSDAVANILGQYSIQELK' A
#
# COMPACT_ATOMS: atom_id res chain seq x y z
N MET A 1 14.33 9.04 2.25
CA MET A 1 13.86 8.09 3.28
C MET A 1 12.61 7.37 2.76
N SER A 2 12.78 6.36 1.90
CA SER A 2 11.67 5.73 1.13
C SER A 2 11.79 4.20 1.02
N ALA A 3 12.33 3.53 2.04
CA ALA A 3 12.51 2.08 2.02
C ALA A 3 11.27 1.30 2.51
N THR A 4 10.37 1.94 3.27
CA THR A 4 9.29 1.23 3.96
C THR A 4 8.19 0.73 3.02
N TRP A 5 7.96 1.40 1.89
CA TRP A 5 6.81 1.12 1.00
C TRP A 5 7.18 0.34 -0.28
N LYS A 6 8.45 0.37 -0.70
CA LYS A 6 8.94 -0.24 -1.94
C LYS A 6 8.73 -1.77 -2.03
N HIS A 7 8.41 -2.40 -0.91
CA HIS A 7 8.33 -3.86 -0.78
C HIS A 7 7.06 -4.36 -0.08
N GLN A 8 6.04 -3.52 0.14
CA GLN A 8 4.82 -3.92 0.88
C GLN A 8 4.08 -5.08 0.21
N ALA A 9 3.81 -4.97 -1.10
CA ALA A 9 3.21 -6.04 -1.89
C ALA A 9 4.09 -7.31 -1.91
N ARG A 10 5.42 -7.14 -1.95
CA ARG A 10 6.39 -8.26 -1.92
C ARG A 10 6.41 -8.94 -0.56
N ARG A 11 6.30 -8.18 0.52
CA ARG A 11 6.27 -8.66 1.90
C ARG A 11 4.95 -9.35 2.22
N LEU A 12 3.83 -8.80 1.76
CA LEU A 12 2.52 -9.44 1.83
C LEU A 12 2.53 -10.77 1.07
N LYS A 13 3.05 -10.77 -0.17
CA LYS A 13 3.24 -11.99 -0.95
C LYS A 13 4.10 -13.02 -0.20
N GLN A 14 5.22 -12.60 0.39
CA GLN A 14 6.06 -13.50 1.19
C GLN A 14 5.35 -14.07 2.42
N MET A 15 4.48 -13.29 3.08
CA MET A 15 3.69 -13.78 4.22
C MET A 15 2.60 -14.77 3.79
N ILE A 16 1.98 -14.54 2.63
CA ILE A 16 1.02 -15.47 2.01
C ILE A 16 1.73 -16.75 1.58
N ASP A 17 2.87 -16.64 0.88
CA ASP A 17 3.68 -17.78 0.40
C ASP A 17 4.24 -18.61 1.57
N ALA A 18 4.47 -17.98 2.74
CA ALA A 18 4.88 -18.65 3.98
C ALA A 18 3.71 -19.25 4.78
N ASN A 19 2.49 -19.24 4.23
CA ASN A 19 1.26 -19.72 4.86
C ASN A 19 0.96 -19.07 6.23
N ASN A 20 1.41 -17.82 6.40
CA ASN A 20 1.25 -17.05 7.63
C ASN A 20 0.04 -16.12 7.51
N GLU A 21 -1.13 -16.74 7.36
CA GLU A 21 -2.40 -16.07 7.04
C GLU A 21 -2.74 -14.98 8.07
N THR A 22 -2.59 -15.24 9.37
CA THR A 22 -2.88 -14.28 10.43
C THR A 22 -2.03 -13.00 10.31
N GLN A 23 -0.73 -13.13 10.06
CA GLN A 23 0.12 -11.94 9.87
C GLN A 23 -0.17 -11.25 8.54
N ALA A 24 -0.47 -11.99 7.48
CA ALA A 24 -0.87 -11.41 6.20
C ALA A 24 -2.16 -10.59 6.35
N HIS A 25 -3.16 -11.12 7.07
CA HIS A 25 -4.42 -10.43 7.37
C HIS A 25 -4.20 -9.17 8.20
N LEU A 26 -3.49 -9.25 9.34
CA LEU A 26 -3.19 -8.07 10.17
C LEU A 26 -2.41 -6.99 9.41
N TYR A 27 -1.53 -7.41 8.50
CA TYR A 27 -0.76 -6.51 7.66
C TYR A 27 -1.62 -5.84 6.59
N MET A 28 -2.54 -6.60 5.98
CA MET A 28 -3.56 -6.08 5.07
C MET A 28 -4.51 -5.12 5.78
N GLU A 29 -4.99 -5.45 6.98
CA GLU A 29 -5.81 -4.54 7.79
C GLU A 29 -5.08 -3.23 8.01
N ARG A 30 -3.80 -3.26 8.40
CA ARG A 30 -2.98 -2.04 8.54
C ARG A 30 -2.83 -1.24 7.24
N LEU A 31 -2.75 -1.91 6.10
CA LEU A 31 -2.72 -1.25 4.79
C LEU A 31 -4.07 -0.66 4.38
N LEU A 32 -5.17 -1.21 4.89
CA LEU A 32 -6.55 -0.86 4.55
C LEU A 32 -7.19 0.12 5.53
N LEU A 33 -6.48 0.55 6.58
CA LEU A 33 -6.97 1.53 7.57
C LEU A 33 -7.11 2.96 7.01
N PHE A 34 -6.86 3.19 5.73
CA PHE A 34 -7.10 4.49 5.12
C PHE A 34 -8.59 4.87 5.23
N PRO A 35 -8.92 6.09 5.68
CA PRO A 35 -10.28 6.63 5.58
C PRO A 35 -10.83 6.51 4.14
N LEU A 36 -12.14 6.32 3.98
CA LEU A 36 -12.76 6.11 2.66
C LEU A 36 -12.45 7.23 1.66
N ASP A 37 -12.36 8.48 2.12
CA ASP A 37 -11.99 9.64 1.30
C ASP A 37 -10.51 9.63 0.86
N ILE A 38 -9.65 8.97 1.62
CA ILE A 38 -8.24 8.76 1.25
C ILE A 38 -8.12 7.60 0.27
N GLN A 39 -8.89 6.53 0.45
CA GLN A 39 -8.94 5.43 -0.51
C GLN A 39 -9.43 5.91 -1.88
N ASP A 40 -10.45 6.76 -1.92
CA ASP A 40 -10.99 7.34 -3.16
C ASP A 40 -9.93 8.19 -3.90
N LYS A 41 -9.18 9.02 -3.17
CA LYS A 41 -8.06 9.80 -3.74
C LYS A 41 -6.92 8.92 -4.26
N ILE A 42 -6.58 7.85 -3.53
CA ILE A 42 -5.56 6.88 -3.99
C ILE A 42 -6.02 6.23 -5.30
N ILE A 43 -7.30 5.84 -5.41
CA ILE A 43 -7.88 5.26 -6.62
C ILE A 43 -7.84 6.26 -7.78
N GLU A 44 -8.20 7.52 -7.53
CA GLU A 44 -8.15 8.60 -8.52
C GLU A 44 -6.71 8.87 -8.99
N ASP A 45 -5.73 8.91 -8.08
CA ASP A 45 -4.32 9.11 -8.46
C ASP A 45 -3.77 7.94 -9.29
N ILE A 46 -4.19 6.71 -8.97
CA ILE A 46 -3.83 5.51 -9.74
C ILE A 46 -4.49 5.53 -11.12
N SER A 47 -5.74 6.01 -11.24
CA SER A 47 -6.48 6.06 -12.51
C SER A 47 -5.81 6.97 -13.55
N HIS A 48 -5.09 8.01 -13.09
CA HIS A 48 -4.31 8.92 -13.92
C HIS A 48 -2.93 8.38 -14.32
N LEU A 49 -2.52 7.20 -13.84
CA LEU A 49 -1.22 6.64 -14.22
C LEU A 49 -1.23 6.23 -15.70
N PRO A 50 -0.27 6.71 -16.52
CA PRO A 50 -0.16 6.30 -17.92
C PRO A 50 0.14 4.80 -18.05
N HIS A 51 0.82 4.22 -17.05
CA HIS A 51 1.05 2.79 -16.93
C HIS A 51 0.94 2.36 -15.48
N CYS A 52 -0.07 1.54 -15.17
CA CYS A 52 -0.22 0.94 -13.85
C CYS A 52 0.90 -0.10 -13.63
N ASN A 53 1.88 0.25 -12.79
CA ASN A 53 2.98 -0.62 -12.40
C ASN A 53 3.27 -0.49 -10.91
N SER A 54 3.89 -1.52 -10.34
CA SER A 54 4.11 -1.63 -8.90
C SER A 54 4.92 -0.48 -8.30
N ASP A 55 5.91 0.06 -9.03
CA ASP A 55 6.72 1.18 -8.53
C ASP A 55 5.91 2.48 -8.47
N ALA A 56 5.09 2.75 -9.50
CA ALA A 56 4.22 3.93 -9.54
C ALA A 56 3.14 3.88 -8.45
N VAL A 57 2.49 2.73 -8.27
CA VAL A 57 1.47 2.52 -7.22
C VAL A 57 2.10 2.65 -5.82
N ALA A 58 3.28 2.09 -5.59
CA ALA A 58 3.96 2.18 -4.30
C ALA A 58 4.37 3.63 -3.95
N ASN A 59 4.69 4.44 -4.96
CA ASN A 59 4.99 5.86 -4.76
C ASN A 59 3.76 6.65 -4.31
N ILE A 60 2.60 6.43 -4.95
CA ILE A 60 1.31 7.05 -4.58
C ILE A 60 0.95 6.68 -3.14
N LEU A 61 0.93 5.38 -2.82
CA LEU A 61 0.61 4.90 -1.46
C LEU A 61 1.56 5.50 -0.40
N GLY A 62 2.84 5.66 -0.73
CA GLY A 62 3.84 6.27 0.16
C GLY A 62 3.55 7.73 0.50
N GLN A 63 2.90 8.49 -0.38
CA GLN A 63 2.57 9.91 -0.15
C GLN A 63 1.47 10.07 0.91
N TYR A 64 0.43 9.24 0.85
CA TYR A 64 -0.68 9.25 1.82
C TYR A 64 -0.28 8.73 3.20
N SER A 65 0.70 7.83 3.23
CA SER A 65 1.20 7.22 4.47
C SER A 65 2.02 8.18 5.35
N ILE A 66 2.53 9.27 4.78
CA ILE A 66 3.26 10.31 5.53
C ILE A 66 2.28 11.29 6.21
N GLN A 67 1.04 11.38 5.72
CA GLN A 67 0.04 12.30 6.26
C GLN A 67 -0.58 11.83 7.58
N GLU A 68 -0.56 10.53 7.90
CA GLU A 68 -1.02 10.00 9.21
C GLU A 68 -0.05 10.27 10.37
N LEU A 69 1.10 10.93 10.13
CA LEU A 69 2.12 11.26 11.13
C LEU A 69 2.19 12.76 11.50
N LYS A 70 1.14 13.54 11.19
CA LYS A 70 1.01 14.95 11.60
C LYS A 70 -0.20 15.19 12.47
#